data_AF-A0A350IMH9-F1
#
_entry.id   AF-A0A350IMH9-F1
#
_cell.length_a   1.000
_cell.length_b   1.000
_cell.length_c   1.000
_cell.angle_alpha   90.00
_cell.angle_beta   90.00
_cell.angle_gamma   90.00
#
_symmetry.space_group_name_H-M   'P 1'
#
loop_
_entity.id
_entity.type
_entity.pdbx_description
1 polymer ?
#
loop_
_entity_poly.entity_id
_entity_poly.type
_entity_poly.pdbx_seq_one_letter_code
_entity_poly.pdbx_strand_id
1 'polypeptide(L)'
;YNSKGDTSQSTFKVYWEDEPISLLNVTYALNISKLFFNEKEMDKIENGDYGEQYKNLIDAWKQFDPTSQTPFNEVMNEFYRRVDYAYNNFSTFSEKNGANTDKGRIYILYGPPDKTEQKFKNGKLYETWVYTTLIKEFTFETIESGVFKIVNIRE
;
A
#
# COMPACT_ATOMS: atom_id res chain seq x y z
N TYR A 1 13.76 -53.89 7.30
CA TYR A 1 13.27 -53.08 6.17
C TYR A 1 13.46 -51.61 6.54
N ASN A 2 14.41 -50.92 5.89
CA ASN A 2 14.67 -49.48 6.06
C ASN A 2 14.12 -48.75 4.83
N SER A 3 12.97 -48.08 4.92
CA SER A 3 12.50 -47.16 3.88
C SER A 3 13.12 -45.78 4.13
N LYS A 4 14.33 -45.57 3.63
CA LYS A 4 14.91 -44.23 3.55
C LYS A 4 14.38 -43.54 2.30
N GLY A 5 13.62 -42.46 2.53
CA GLY A 5 13.73 -41.23 1.75
C GLY A 5 13.07 -41.20 0.38
N ASP A 6 11.74 -41.14 0.35
CA ASP A 6 10.99 -40.62 -0.81
C ASP A 6 10.63 -39.15 -0.54
N THR A 7 11.63 -38.27 -0.54
CA THR A 7 11.39 -36.83 -0.63
C THR A 7 12.09 -36.32 -1.88
N SER A 8 11.34 -36.20 -2.96
CA SER A 8 11.79 -35.52 -4.16
C SER A 8 11.59 -34.01 -3.98
N GLN A 9 12.68 -33.24 -4.08
CA GLN A 9 12.61 -31.78 -4.15
C GLN A 9 12.66 -31.37 -5.62
N SER A 10 11.60 -30.71 -6.09
CA SER A 10 11.55 -30.09 -7.41
C SER A 10 11.65 -28.58 -7.26
N THR A 11 12.60 -27.96 -7.96
CA THR A 11 12.70 -26.50 -8.06
C THR A 11 11.66 -26.01 -9.07
N PHE A 12 10.61 -25.35 -8.58
CA PHE A 12 9.71 -24.56 -9.42
C PHE A 12 10.07 -23.09 -9.28
N LYS A 13 10.06 -22.35 -10.39
CA LYS A 13 10.17 -20.90 -10.37
C LYS A 13 8.78 -20.37 -10.05
N VAL A 14 8.62 -19.68 -8.92
CA VAL A 14 7.39 -18.94 -8.62
C VAL A 14 7.31 -17.78 -9.61
N TYR A 15 6.32 -17.82 -10.49
CA TYR A 15 5.99 -16.70 -11.36
C TYR A 15 4.93 -15.87 -10.65
N TRP A 16 5.30 -14.66 -10.23
CA TRP A 16 4.36 -13.67 -9.72
C TRP A 16 3.81 -12.90 -10.92
N GLU A 17 2.73 -13.41 -11.50
CA GLU A 17 2.17 -12.88 -12.76
C GLU A 17 1.73 -11.41 -12.65
N ASP A 18 1.20 -11.03 -11.49
CA ASP A 18 0.69 -9.69 -11.19
C ASP A 18 1.54 -8.96 -10.14
N GLU A 19 2.87 -9.05 -10.21
CA GLU A 19 3.75 -8.31 -9.29
C GLU A 19 3.51 -6.78 -9.41
N PRO A 20 3.20 -6.08 -8.30
CA PRO A 20 3.00 -4.64 -8.34
C PRO A 20 4.24 -3.89 -8.84
N ILE A 21 4.03 -2.94 -9.76
CA ILE A 21 5.09 -2.16 -10.40
C ILE A 21 5.87 -1.34 -9.36
N SER A 22 5.16 -0.85 -8.33
CA SER A 22 5.78 -0.12 -7.22
C SER A 22 6.80 -0.94 -6.43
N LEU A 23 6.67 -2.27 -6.41
CA LEU A 23 7.60 -3.17 -5.71
C LEU A 23 8.90 -3.39 -6.50
N LEU A 24 8.86 -3.26 -7.83
CA LEU A 24 10.03 -3.42 -8.71
C LEU A 24 11.10 -2.34 -8.49
N ASN A 25 10.72 -1.17 -7.97
CA ASN A 25 11.64 -0.10 -7.62
C ASN A 25 11.84 -0.06 -6.09
N VAL A 26 12.96 -0.61 -5.61
CA VAL A 26 13.26 -0.73 -4.18
C VAL A 26 13.19 0.62 -3.45
N THR A 27 13.76 1.69 -4.03
CA THR A 27 13.73 3.03 -3.41
C THR A 27 12.29 3.51 -3.22
N TYR A 28 11.46 3.34 -4.23
CA TYR A 28 10.06 3.74 -4.17
C TYR A 28 9.27 2.86 -3.20
N ALA A 29 9.48 1.55 -3.25
CA ALA A 29 8.86 0.59 -2.34
C ALA A 29 9.19 0.94 -0.88
N LEU A 30 10.45 1.21 -0.55
CA LEU A 30 10.87 1.63 0.79
C LEU A 30 10.19 2.94 1.21
N ASN A 31 10.19 3.94 0.33
CA ASN A 31 9.59 5.24 0.64
C ASN A 31 8.10 5.13 0.97
N ILE A 32 7.34 4.41 0.15
CA ILE A 32 5.89 4.29 0.34
C ILE A 32 5.55 3.37 1.53
N SER A 33 6.42 2.41 1.86
CA SER A 33 6.24 1.52 3.02
C SER A 33 6.26 2.24 4.36
N LYS A 34 6.78 3.47 4.42
CA LYS A 34 6.70 4.36 5.60
C LYS A 34 5.27 4.72 6.00
N LEU A 35 4.28 4.48 5.12
CA LEU A 35 2.87 4.59 5.48
C LEU A 35 2.42 3.46 6.41
N PHE A 36 3.03 2.28 6.31
CA PHE A 36 2.61 1.08 7.03
C PHE A 36 3.52 0.78 8.23
N PHE A 37 4.84 0.86 8.04
CA PHE A 37 5.82 0.58 9.09
C PHE A 37 6.21 1.84 9.85
N ASN A 38 6.51 1.66 11.14
CA ASN A 38 7.00 2.76 11.98
C ASN A 38 8.51 3.02 11.76
N GLU A 39 9.01 4.13 12.30
CA GLU A 39 10.41 4.55 12.14
C GLU A 39 11.43 3.47 12.54
N LYS A 40 11.21 2.77 13.66
CA LYS A 40 12.14 1.74 14.15
C LYS A 40 12.17 0.50 13.26
N GLU A 41 11.06 0.19 12.61
CA GLU A 41 10.98 -0.89 11.62
C GLU A 41 11.69 -0.47 10.34
N MET A 42 11.43 0.76 9.87
CA MET A 42 12.06 1.32 8.68
C MET A 42 13.59 1.43 8.84
N ASP A 43 14.10 1.81 10.01
CA ASP A 43 15.55 1.85 10.28
C ASP A 43 16.22 0.47 10.08
N LYS A 44 15.51 -0.61 10.44
CA LYS A 44 15.99 -1.98 10.22
C LYS A 44 15.87 -2.39 8.76
N ILE A 45 14.78 -2.01 8.11
CA ILE A 45 14.50 -2.32 6.70
C ILE A 45 15.53 -1.64 5.79
N GLU A 46 15.82 -0.36 6.04
CA GLU A 46 16.73 0.46 5.23
C GLU A 46 18.22 0.16 5.52
N ASN A 47 18.52 -0.71 6.50
CA ASN A 47 19.89 -1.10 6.81
C ASN A 47 20.49 -1.99 5.72
N GLY A 48 21.68 -1.64 5.25
CA GLY A 48 22.43 -2.41 4.26
C GLY A 48 22.40 -1.80 2.87
N ASP A 49 22.87 -2.58 1.89
CA ASP A 49 22.84 -2.20 0.47
C ASP A 49 21.44 -2.40 -0.17
N TYR A 50 21.29 -2.02 -1.44
CA TYR A 50 20.01 -2.14 -2.16
C TYR A 50 19.42 -3.56 -2.16
N GLY A 51 20.25 -4.60 -2.24
CA GLY A 51 19.78 -5.99 -2.24
C GLY A 51 19.35 -6.43 -0.84
N GLU A 52 20.12 -6.02 0.17
CA GLU A 52 19.79 -6.24 1.59
C GLU A 52 18.50 -5.52 1.98
N GLN A 53 18.32 -4.26 1.56
CA GLN A 53 17.11 -3.48 1.82
C GLN A 53 15.86 -4.13 1.25
N TYR A 54 15.92 -4.60 0.00
CA TYR A 54 14.81 -5.34 -0.60
C TYR A 54 14.49 -6.61 0.19
N LYS A 55 15.51 -7.40 0.54
CA LYS A 55 15.32 -8.61 1.33
C LYS A 55 14.71 -8.30 2.71
N ASN A 56 15.22 -7.28 3.39
CA ASN A 56 14.73 -6.86 4.70
C ASN A 56 13.28 -6.36 4.64
N LEU A 57 12.90 -5.67 3.56
CA LEU A 57 11.53 -5.25 3.32
C LEU A 57 10.60 -6.46 3.16
N ILE A 58 10.95 -7.42 2.30
CA ILE A 58 10.18 -8.66 2.13
C ILE A 58 10.09 -9.45 3.45
N ASP A 59 11.19 -9.52 4.20
CA ASP A 59 11.23 -10.19 5.51
C ASP A 59 10.34 -9.47 6.55
N ALA A 60 10.30 -8.14 6.55
CA ALA A 60 9.46 -7.35 7.45
C ALA A 60 7.97 -7.56 7.17
N TRP A 61 7.58 -7.80 5.92
CA TRP A 61 6.20 -8.10 5.57
C TRP A 61 5.75 -9.49 6.05
N LYS A 62 6.65 -10.50 6.13
CA LYS A 62 6.31 -11.89 6.52
C LYS A 62 5.54 -12.01 7.83
N GLN A 63 5.73 -11.09 8.78
CA GLN A 63 4.98 -11.11 10.05
C GLN A 63 3.48 -10.82 9.88
N PHE A 64 3.08 -10.25 8.75
CA PHE A 64 1.70 -9.92 8.39
C PHE A 64 1.09 -10.91 7.39
N ASP A 65 1.69 -12.08 7.19
CA ASP A 65 1.18 -13.11 6.27
C ASP A 65 0.05 -13.92 6.92
N PRO A 66 -1.23 -13.68 6.60
CA PRO A 66 -2.34 -14.39 7.23
C PRO A 66 -2.43 -15.83 6.74
N THR A 67 -1.99 -16.12 5.52
CA THR A 67 -2.04 -17.46 4.94
C THR A 67 -0.80 -17.78 4.11
N SER A 68 0.06 -18.67 4.62
CA SER A 68 1.23 -19.17 3.88
C SER A 68 0.91 -20.08 2.68
N GLN A 69 -0.32 -20.04 2.18
CA GLN A 69 -0.80 -20.87 1.07
C GLN A 69 -0.50 -20.25 -0.30
N THR A 70 -0.23 -18.95 -0.35
CA THR A 70 0.29 -18.27 -1.53
C THR A 70 1.81 -18.13 -1.42
N PRO A 71 2.54 -18.08 -2.54
CA PRO A 71 3.99 -17.95 -2.51
C PRO A 71 4.46 -16.52 -2.17
N PHE A 72 3.55 -15.55 -2.02
CA PHE A 72 3.82 -14.16 -1.68
C PHE A 72 2.85 -13.67 -0.61
N ASN A 73 3.30 -12.78 0.27
CA ASN A 73 2.49 -12.25 1.36
C ASN A 73 1.27 -11.46 0.84
N GLU A 74 0.05 -11.88 1.21
CA GLU A 74 -1.17 -11.26 0.65
C GLU A 74 -1.36 -9.80 1.10
N VAL A 75 -1.00 -9.46 2.33
CA VAL A 75 -1.12 -8.09 2.87
C VAL A 75 -0.17 -7.15 2.15
N MET A 76 1.07 -7.57 1.93
CA MET A 76 2.07 -6.84 1.15
C MET A 76 1.61 -6.64 -0.29
N ASN A 77 1.13 -7.72 -0.94
CA ASN A 77 0.63 -7.66 -2.30
C ASN A 77 -0.55 -6.68 -2.43
N GLU A 78 -1.51 -6.76 -1.51
CA GLU A 78 -2.64 -5.83 -1.44
C GLU A 78 -2.18 -4.37 -1.25
N PHE A 79 -1.23 -4.14 -0.35
CA PHE A 79 -0.67 -2.82 -0.08
C PHE A 79 -0.07 -2.21 -1.35
N TYR A 80 0.85 -2.91 -2.03
CA TYR A 80 1.47 -2.38 -3.25
C TYR A 80 0.50 -2.31 -4.43
N ARG A 81 -0.50 -3.21 -4.52
CA ARG A 81 -1.58 -3.08 -5.52
C ARG A 81 -2.35 -1.78 -5.32
N ARG A 82 -2.61 -1.39 -4.07
CA ARG A 82 -3.25 -0.10 -3.75
C ARG A 82 -2.32 1.08 -4.03
N VAL A 83 -1.01 0.93 -3.81
CA VAL A 83 -0.02 1.94 -4.21
C VAL A 83 -0.09 2.21 -5.70
N ASP A 84 -0.07 1.15 -6.53
CA ASP A 84 -0.15 1.28 -7.99
C ASP A 84 -1.48 1.91 -8.45
N TYR A 85 -2.59 1.50 -7.84
CA TYR A 85 -3.88 2.12 -8.09
C TYR A 85 -3.85 3.61 -7.73
N ALA A 86 -3.37 3.95 -6.53
CA ALA A 86 -3.34 5.32 -6.03
C ALA A 86 -2.42 6.21 -6.85
N TYR A 87 -1.26 5.71 -7.26
CA TYR A 87 -0.29 6.39 -8.12
C TYR A 87 -0.97 6.98 -9.36
N ASN A 88 -1.82 6.17 -10.01
CA ASN A 88 -2.49 6.55 -11.24
C ASN A 88 -3.76 7.38 -10.99
N ASN A 89 -4.64 6.89 -10.10
CA ASN A 89 -6.02 7.41 -9.96
C ASN A 89 -6.13 8.70 -9.14
N PHE A 90 -5.13 9.01 -8.31
CA PHE A 90 -5.12 10.23 -7.50
C PHE A 90 -4.02 11.21 -7.92
N SER A 91 -3.44 11.02 -9.10
CA SER A 91 -2.53 12.00 -9.68
C SER A 91 -3.26 13.31 -10.00
N THR A 92 -2.54 14.42 -9.89
CA THR A 92 -3.05 15.76 -10.16
C THR A 92 -2.09 16.51 -11.11
N PHE A 93 -2.39 17.77 -11.42
CA PHE A 93 -1.47 18.58 -12.19
C PHE A 93 -0.16 18.87 -11.43
N SER A 94 -0.27 19.18 -10.13
CA SER A 94 0.85 19.56 -9.26
C SER A 94 1.56 18.38 -8.59
N GLU A 95 0.87 17.24 -8.40
CA GLU A 95 1.44 16.01 -7.85
C GLU A 95 1.18 14.86 -8.81
N LYS A 96 2.22 14.40 -9.52
CA LYS A 96 2.11 13.32 -10.51
C LYS A 96 2.04 11.94 -9.88
N ASN A 97 2.60 11.77 -8.68
CA ASN A 97 2.49 10.54 -7.94
C ASN A 97 1.24 10.60 -7.04
N GLY A 98 0.14 10.04 -7.52
CA GLY A 98 -1.12 10.03 -6.78
C GLY A 98 -1.05 9.34 -5.41
N ALA A 99 -0.13 8.40 -5.20
CA ALA A 99 0.08 7.73 -3.92
C ALA A 99 0.57 8.70 -2.83
N ASN A 100 1.21 9.81 -3.22
CA ASN A 100 1.67 10.84 -2.29
C ASN A 100 0.57 11.80 -1.84
N THR A 101 -0.57 11.84 -2.54
CA THR A 101 -1.70 12.71 -2.18
C THR A 101 -2.40 12.20 -0.93
N ASP A 102 -3.12 13.10 -0.25
CA ASP A 102 -3.89 12.75 0.95
C ASP A 102 -4.92 11.64 0.63
N LYS A 103 -5.62 11.72 -0.52
CA LYS A 103 -6.54 10.66 -0.98
C LYS A 103 -5.80 9.35 -1.25
N GLY A 104 -4.64 9.42 -1.91
CA GLY A 104 -3.82 8.24 -2.20
C GLY A 104 -3.36 7.52 -0.94
N ARG A 105 -2.86 8.26 0.06
CA ARG A 105 -2.42 7.69 1.34
C ARG A 105 -3.57 7.00 2.09
N ILE A 106 -4.74 7.65 2.16
CA ILE A 106 -5.92 7.04 2.79
C ILE A 106 -6.36 5.79 2.03
N TYR A 107 -6.37 5.81 0.69
CA TYR A 107 -6.73 4.65 -0.12
C TYR A 107 -5.75 3.49 0.06
N ILE A 108 -4.45 3.76 0.17
CA ILE A 108 -3.43 2.73 0.41
C ILE A 108 -3.67 2.03 1.75
N LEU A 109 -3.87 2.81 2.81
CA LEU A 109 -4.03 2.30 4.17
C LEU A 109 -5.36 1.56 4.37
N TYR A 110 -6.45 2.10 3.85
CA TYR A 110 -7.80 1.63 4.18
C TYR A 110 -8.52 0.94 3.01
N GLY A 111 -7.95 1.00 1.81
CA GLY A 111 -8.59 0.49 0.60
C GLY A 111 -9.70 1.42 0.08
N PRO A 112 -10.54 0.92 -0.83
CA PRO A 112 -11.69 1.68 -1.33
C PRO A 112 -12.70 1.95 -0.21
N PRO A 113 -13.29 3.17 -0.15
CA PRO A 113 -14.36 3.45 0.80
C PRO A 113 -15.64 2.69 0.46
N ASP A 114 -16.46 2.41 1.47
CA ASP A 114 -17.79 1.80 1.27
C ASP A 114 -18.75 2.79 0.62
N LYS A 115 -18.59 4.08 0.93
CA LYS A 115 -19.39 5.17 0.37
C LYS A 115 -18.54 6.42 0.17
N THR A 116 -18.79 7.11 -0.93
CA THR A 116 -18.26 8.45 -1.21
C THR A 116 -19.40 9.45 -1.29
N GLU A 117 -19.31 10.54 -0.53
CA GLU A 117 -20.26 11.66 -0.59
C GLU A 117 -19.55 12.93 -1.08
N GLN A 118 -20.18 13.67 -1.98
CA GLN A 118 -19.66 14.95 -2.47
C GLN A 118 -20.60 16.10 -2.09
N LYS A 119 -20.04 17.19 -1.58
CA LYS A 119 -20.80 18.39 -1.19
C LYS A 119 -20.07 19.63 -1.68
N PHE A 120 -20.79 20.51 -2.36
CA PHE A 120 -20.26 21.81 -2.75
C PHE A 120 -20.72 22.87 -1.74
N LYS A 121 -19.78 23.60 -1.13
CA LYS A 121 -20.07 24.63 -0.13
C LYS A 121 -19.04 25.75 -0.22
N ASN A 122 -19.52 27.00 -0.21
CA ASN A 122 -18.67 28.20 -0.23
C ASN A 122 -17.62 28.21 -1.36
N GLY A 123 -17.99 27.74 -2.55
CA GLY A 123 -17.07 27.70 -3.70
C GLY A 123 -16.09 26.52 -3.70
N LYS A 124 -16.15 25.63 -2.70
CA LYS A 124 -15.25 24.49 -2.55
C LYS A 124 -16.00 23.17 -2.63
N LEU A 125 -15.35 22.17 -3.21
CA LEU A 125 -15.83 20.79 -3.23
C LEU A 125 -15.25 20.02 -2.04
N TYR A 126 -16.14 19.37 -1.30
CA TYR A 126 -15.81 18.44 -0.24
C TYR A 126 -16.14 17.03 -0.70
N GLU A 127 -15.24 16.09 -0.45
CA GLU A 127 -15.45 14.66 -0.68
C GLU A 127 -15.24 13.91 0.62
N THR A 128 -16.24 13.18 1.08
CA THR A 128 -16.19 12.37 2.29
C THR A 128 -16.17 10.89 1.92
N TRP A 129 -15.16 10.18 2.39
CA TRP A 129 -15.01 8.74 2.28
C TRP A 129 -15.44 8.10 3.60
N VAL A 130 -16.37 7.16 3.51
CA VAL A 130 -16.95 6.46 4.67
C VAL A 130 -16.52 5.00 4.63
N TYR A 131 -15.94 4.54 5.73
CA TYR A 131 -15.55 3.16 5.99
C TYR A 131 -16.40 2.64 7.15
N THR A 132 -17.53 2.02 6.81
CA THR A 132 -18.57 1.56 7.74
C THR A 132 -18.02 0.52 8.70
N THR A 133 -17.26 -0.46 8.19
CA THR A 133 -16.68 -1.54 9.00
C THR A 133 -15.61 -1.02 9.96
N LEU A 134 -14.87 0.01 9.55
CA LEU A 134 -13.81 0.62 10.37
C LEU A 134 -14.35 1.71 11.31
N ILE A 135 -15.61 2.12 11.13
CA ILE A 135 -16.22 3.26 11.81
C ILE A 135 -15.35 4.52 11.62
N LYS A 136 -14.86 4.72 10.39
CA LYS A 136 -14.00 5.87 10.04
C LYS A 136 -14.61 6.69 8.91
N GLU A 137 -14.47 8.01 9.02
CA GLU A 137 -14.81 8.94 7.94
C GLU A 137 -13.63 9.89 7.70
N PHE A 138 -13.28 10.08 6.43
CA PHE A 138 -12.24 11.03 6.01
C PHE A 138 -12.87 12.06 5.08
N THR A 139 -12.76 13.34 5.42
CA THR A 139 -13.26 14.43 4.56
C THR A 139 -12.09 15.18 3.95
N PHE A 140 -12.16 15.33 2.63
CA PHE A 140 -11.19 16.06 1.81
C PHE A 140 -11.83 17.33 1.24
N GLU A 141 -11.06 18.39 1.15
CA GLU A 141 -11.45 19.69 0.58
C GLU A 141 -10.57 20.01 -0.64
N THR A 142 -11.17 20.52 -1.72
CA THR A 142 -10.42 21.06 -2.85
C THR A 142 -9.80 22.41 -2.48
N ILE A 143 -8.49 22.53 -2.64
CA ILE A 143 -7.73 23.78 -2.40
C ILE A 143 -7.42 24.52 -3.70
N GLU A 144 -6.89 23.82 -4.70
CA GLU A 144 -6.55 24.30 -6.04
C GLU A 144 -7.04 23.27 -7.05
N SER A 145 -7.15 23.63 -8.34
CA SER A 145 -7.72 22.80 -9.41
C SER A 145 -7.38 21.31 -9.31
N GLY A 146 -8.32 20.52 -8.76
CA GLY A 146 -8.21 19.07 -8.63
C GLY A 146 -7.37 18.54 -7.46
N VAL A 147 -6.74 19.40 -6.66
CA VAL A 147 -5.96 19.01 -5.48
C VAL A 147 -6.86 18.95 -4.26
N PHE A 148 -6.95 17.76 -3.66
CA PHE A 148 -7.69 17.51 -2.43
C PHE A 148 -6.75 17.43 -1.23
N LYS A 149 -7.12 18.09 -0.14
CA LYS A 149 -6.45 17.99 1.16
C LYS A 149 -7.38 17.48 2.23
N ILE A 150 -6.88 16.62 3.10
CA ILE A 150 -7.65 16.11 4.23
C ILE A 150 -7.91 17.24 5.23
N VAL A 151 -9.16 17.40 5.64
CA VAL A 151 -9.59 18.47 6.56
C VAL A 151 -10.30 17.95 7.79
N ASN A 152 -10.79 16.71 7.76
CA ASN A 152 -11.43 16.08 8.91
C ASN A 152 -11.21 14.56 8.89
N ILE A 153 -10.96 14.01 10.08
CA ILE A 153 -10.93 12.58 10.36
C ILE A 153 -11.89 12.33 11.52
N ARG A 154 -12.79 11.37 11.36
CA ARG A 154 -13.70 10.92 12.41
C ARG A 154 -13.44 9.44 12.67
N GLU A 155 -13.25 9.10 13.93
CA GLU A 155 -12.95 7.75 14.44
C GLU A 155 -13.71 7.49 15.75
#